data_AF-A0A1V9H0L2-F1
#
_entry.id   AF-A0A1V9H0L2-F1
#
_cell.length_a   1.000
_cell.length_b   1.000
_cell.length_c   1.000
_cell.angle_alpha   90.00
_cell.angle_beta   90.00
_cell.angle_gamma   90.00
#
_symmetry.space_group_name_H-M   'P 1'
#
loop_
_entity.id
_entity.type
_entity.pdbx_description
1 polymer ?
#
loop_
_entity_poly.entity_id
_entity_poly.type
_entity_poly.pdbx_seq_one_letter_code
_entity_poly.pdbx_strand_id
1 'polypeptide(L)'
;MNCDWIGWCALSASEQAAWVQAVGSVAAILAAIGIAAYERHVAKAETVERKRLESNARYTRANRAMTRFRKVIARQLDAARTQQNPMPADPVPDEMRDLEHECHLIPQAGGDCLTAINFYEDARELLEGSFLLTENTDRFIQLLEYADSRIEIALKHFHKYLDTARH
;
A
#
# COMPACT_ATOMS: atom_id res chain seq x y z
N MET A 1 -50.41 35.01 -30.29
CA MET A 1 -49.31 35.09 -29.30
C MET A 1 -49.79 34.36 -28.06
N ASN A 2 -49.18 33.21 -27.78
CA ASN A 2 -49.68 32.25 -26.79
C ASN A 2 -49.67 32.85 -25.39
N CYS A 3 -50.83 32.79 -24.76
CA CYS A 3 -51.15 33.40 -23.49
C CYS A 3 -50.63 32.61 -22.27
N ASP A 4 -49.78 31.60 -22.46
CA ASP A 4 -49.14 30.90 -21.33
C ASP A 4 -48.11 31.77 -20.61
N TRP A 5 -47.71 32.90 -21.21
CA TRP A 5 -46.94 33.98 -20.61
C TRP A 5 -47.81 35.09 -19.96
N ILE A 6 -49.14 35.01 -20.08
CA ILE A 6 -50.09 36.04 -19.59
C ILE A 6 -50.34 35.92 -18.08
N GLY A 7 -50.10 34.75 -17.46
CA GLY A 7 -50.12 34.64 -16.00
C GLY A 7 -49.06 35.51 -15.32
N TRP A 8 -47.92 35.72 -15.98
CA TRP A 8 -46.83 36.58 -15.48
C TRP A 8 -47.16 38.07 -15.60
N CYS A 9 -47.72 38.48 -16.73
CA CYS A 9 -48.09 39.87 -17.00
C CYS A 9 -49.36 40.34 -16.26
N ALA A 10 -50.15 39.42 -15.70
CA ALA A 10 -51.36 39.73 -14.93
C ALA A 10 -51.11 39.97 -13.42
N LEU A 11 -49.87 39.74 -12.93
CA LEU A 11 -49.48 39.93 -11.53
C LEU A 11 -49.08 41.38 -11.26
N SER A 12 -49.46 41.92 -10.09
CA SER A 12 -49.00 43.24 -9.64
C SER A 12 -47.48 43.24 -9.40
N ALA A 13 -46.83 44.41 -9.49
CA ALA A 13 -45.38 44.54 -9.31
C ALA A 13 -44.88 43.95 -7.97
N SER A 14 -45.70 44.01 -6.92
CA SER A 14 -45.42 43.38 -5.62
C SER A 14 -45.48 41.86 -5.64
N GLU A 15 -46.39 41.27 -6.42
CA GLU A 15 -46.53 39.82 -6.53
C GLU A 15 -45.44 39.21 -7.42
N GLN A 16 -45.03 39.93 -8.48
CA GLN A 16 -43.85 39.58 -9.28
C GLN A 16 -42.58 39.62 -8.43
N ALA A 17 -42.40 40.64 -7.59
CA ALA A 17 -41.25 40.75 -6.69
C ALA A 17 -41.23 39.64 -5.64
N ALA A 18 -42.37 39.33 -5.02
CA ALA A 18 -42.50 38.24 -4.04
C ALA A 18 -42.20 36.87 -4.67
N TRP A 19 -42.65 36.63 -5.90
CA TRP A 19 -42.34 35.40 -6.63
C TRP A 19 -40.84 35.27 -6.96
N VAL A 20 -40.20 36.34 -7.46
CA VAL A 20 -38.76 36.33 -7.78
C VAL A 20 -37.94 36.11 -6.51
N GLN A 21 -38.35 36.68 -5.39
CA GLN A 21 -37.69 36.47 -4.10
C GLN A 21 -37.83 35.01 -3.64
N ALA A 22 -39.03 34.43 -3.73
CA ALA A 22 -39.27 33.04 -3.36
C ALA A 22 -38.47 32.06 -4.24
N VAL A 23 -38.56 32.20 -5.56
CA VAL A 23 -37.81 31.34 -6.51
C VAL A 23 -36.30 31.55 -6.38
N GLY A 24 -35.85 32.79 -6.22
CA GLY A 24 -34.44 33.13 -6.05
C GLY A 24 -33.84 32.52 -4.78
N SER A 25 -34.58 32.56 -3.66
CA SER A 25 -34.13 31.93 -2.41
C SER A 25 -34.02 30.40 -2.52
N VAL A 26 -34.98 29.74 -3.17
CA VAL A 26 -34.93 28.29 -3.41
C VAL A 26 -33.76 27.92 -4.33
N ALA A 27 -33.57 28.68 -5.42
CA ALA A 27 -32.44 28.46 -6.34
C ALA A 27 -31.08 28.63 -5.64
N ALA A 28 -30.95 29.63 -4.77
CA ALA A 28 -29.74 29.84 -3.98
C ALA A 28 -29.47 28.68 -3.01
N ILE A 29 -30.50 28.17 -2.34
CA ILE A 29 -30.37 27.00 -1.45
C ILE A 29 -29.94 25.76 -2.24
N LEU A 30 -30.56 25.51 -3.41
CA LEU A 30 -30.19 24.38 -4.27
C LEU A 30 -28.76 24.50 -4.81
N ALA A 31 -28.33 25.70 -5.20
CA ALA A 31 -26.97 25.96 -5.64
C ALA A 31 -25.96 25.69 -4.50
N ALA A 32 -26.25 26.17 -3.28
CA ALA A 32 -25.40 25.93 -2.12
C ALA A 32 -25.29 24.44 -1.76
N ILE A 33 -26.41 23.70 -1.81
CA ILE A 33 -26.42 22.24 -1.61
C ILE A 33 -25.62 21.53 -2.70
N GLY A 34 -25.77 21.95 -3.97
CA GLY A 34 -25.03 21.42 -5.10
C GLY A 34 -23.52 21.58 -4.96
N ILE A 35 -23.07 22.78 -4.57
CA ILE A 35 -21.65 23.07 -4.32
C ILE A 35 -21.13 22.21 -3.16
N ALA A 36 -21.84 22.17 -2.04
CA ALA A 36 -21.42 21.38 -0.88
C ALA A 36 -21.38 19.86 -1.18
N ALA A 37 -22.30 19.35 -1.99
CA ALA A 37 -22.29 17.97 -2.43
C ALA A 37 -21.10 17.68 -3.36
N TYR A 38 -20.82 18.59 -4.28
CA TYR A 38 -19.68 18.49 -5.20
C TYR A 38 -18.35 18.51 -4.45
N GLU A 39 -18.13 19.45 -3.54
CA GLU A 39 -16.92 19.53 -2.70
C GLU A 39 -16.70 18.25 -1.89
N ARG A 40 -17.77 17.70 -1.29
CA ARG A 40 -17.70 16.42 -0.56
C ARG A 40 -17.34 15.27 -1.48
N HIS A 41 -17.84 15.27 -2.72
CA HIS A 41 -17.50 14.25 -3.71
C HIS A 41 -16.04 14.35 -4.16
N VAL A 42 -15.56 15.56 -4.43
CA VAL A 42 -14.16 15.81 -4.82
C VAL A 42 -13.22 15.44 -3.67
N ALA A 43 -13.50 15.89 -2.45
CA ALA A 43 -12.70 15.54 -1.27
C ALA A 43 -12.63 14.03 -1.04
N LYS A 44 -13.74 13.30 -1.23
CA LYS A 44 -13.74 11.84 -1.19
C LYS A 44 -12.87 11.24 -2.30
N ALA A 45 -12.99 11.73 -3.52
CA ALA A 45 -12.18 11.25 -4.65
C ALA A 45 -10.67 11.47 -4.40
N GLU A 46 -10.27 12.64 -3.90
CA GLU A 46 -8.89 12.94 -3.53
C GLU A 46 -8.37 12.01 -2.43
N THR A 47 -9.18 11.74 -1.40
CA THR A 47 -8.76 10.82 -0.33
C THR A 47 -8.57 9.38 -0.81
N VAL A 48 -9.39 8.94 -1.78
CA VAL A 48 -9.27 7.60 -2.39
C VAL A 48 -8.00 7.54 -3.24
N GLU A 49 -7.75 8.55 -4.05
CA GLU A 49 -6.57 8.62 -4.91
C GLU A 49 -5.29 8.66 -4.08
N ARG A 50 -5.27 9.48 -3.01
CA ARG A 50 -4.15 9.54 -2.08
C ARG A 50 -3.89 8.19 -1.41
N LYS A 51 -4.91 7.50 -0.92
CA LYS A 51 -4.78 6.16 -0.34
C LYS A 51 -4.24 5.15 -1.36
N ARG A 52 -4.66 5.25 -2.63
CA ARG A 52 -4.14 4.42 -3.72
C ARG A 52 -2.66 4.68 -3.96
N LEU A 53 -2.25 5.95 -4.05
CA LEU A 53 -0.84 6.33 -4.24
C LEU A 53 0.05 5.88 -3.07
N GLU A 54 -0.41 6.08 -1.84
CA GLU A 54 0.29 5.64 -0.63
C GLU A 54 0.45 4.11 -0.60
N SER A 55 -0.60 3.37 -0.98
CA SER A 55 -0.53 1.91 -1.09
C SER A 55 0.44 1.47 -2.20
N ASN A 56 0.38 2.07 -3.39
CA ASN A 56 1.30 1.77 -4.49
C ASN A 56 2.77 2.01 -4.11
N ALA A 57 3.04 3.15 -3.44
CA ALA A 57 4.37 3.46 -2.94
C ALA A 57 4.85 2.41 -1.93
N ARG A 58 3.98 2.00 -0.98
CA ARG A 58 4.27 0.94 -0.01
C ARG A 58 4.65 -0.37 -0.68
N TYR A 59 3.81 -0.86 -1.60
CA TYR A 59 4.06 -2.13 -2.31
C TYR A 59 5.34 -2.06 -3.16
N THR A 60 5.65 -0.91 -3.75
CA THR A 60 6.90 -0.73 -4.50
C THR A 60 8.14 -0.77 -3.60
N ARG A 61 8.08 -0.11 -2.44
CA ARG A 61 9.16 -0.15 -1.42
C ARG A 61 9.34 -1.58 -0.89
N ALA A 62 8.25 -2.24 -0.52
CA ALA A 62 8.24 -3.61 -0.01
C ALA A 62 8.84 -4.60 -1.03
N ASN A 63 8.44 -4.50 -2.30
CA ASN A 63 8.99 -5.33 -3.37
C ASN A 63 10.51 -5.16 -3.53
N ARG A 64 10.98 -3.91 -3.50
CA ARG A 64 12.41 -3.60 -3.61
C ARG A 64 13.19 -4.13 -2.41
N ALA A 65 12.72 -3.88 -1.19
CA ALA A 65 13.33 -4.36 0.04
C ALA A 65 13.43 -5.88 0.03
N MET A 66 12.32 -6.56 -0.27
CA MET A 66 12.28 -8.02 -0.27
C MET A 66 13.14 -8.66 -1.37
N THR A 67 13.19 -8.05 -2.55
CA THR A 67 14.09 -8.50 -3.64
C THR A 67 15.56 -8.39 -3.23
N ARG A 68 15.95 -7.34 -2.51
CA ARG A 68 17.31 -7.18 -2.00
C ARG A 68 17.61 -8.17 -0.88
N PHE A 69 16.67 -8.36 0.04
CA PHE A 69 16.79 -9.32 1.11
C PHE A 69 16.95 -10.75 0.58
N ARG A 70 16.21 -11.11 -0.47
CA ARG A 70 16.39 -12.38 -1.17
C ARG A 70 17.83 -12.61 -1.63
N LYS A 71 18.52 -11.57 -2.12
CA LYS A 71 19.92 -11.67 -2.55
C LYS A 71 20.86 -11.93 -1.38
N VAL A 72 20.59 -11.37 -0.21
CA VAL A 72 21.36 -11.64 1.02
C VAL A 72 21.20 -13.11 1.41
N ILE A 73 19.97 -13.61 1.45
CA ILE A 73 19.69 -15.02 1.76
C ILE A 73 20.35 -15.95 0.75
N ALA A 74 20.24 -15.67 -0.55
CA ALA A 74 20.84 -16.50 -1.59
C ALA A 74 22.37 -16.62 -1.45
N ARG A 75 23.06 -15.53 -1.08
CA ARG A 75 24.51 -15.56 -0.84
C ARG A 75 24.87 -16.34 0.41
N GLN A 76 24.10 -16.20 1.50
CA GLN A 76 24.35 -16.99 2.71
C GLN A 76 24.05 -18.47 2.48
N LEU A 77 23.04 -18.82 1.68
CA LEU A 77 22.79 -20.20 1.27
C LEU A 77 23.97 -20.77 0.47
N ASP A 78 24.49 -20.01 -0.50
CA ASP A 78 25.64 -20.44 -1.29
C ASP A 78 26.90 -20.62 -0.43
N ALA A 79 27.17 -19.67 0.47
CA ALA A 79 28.28 -19.75 1.42
C ALA A 79 28.14 -20.96 2.37
N ALA A 80 26.96 -21.20 2.93
CA ALA A 80 26.72 -22.34 3.81
C ALA A 80 26.89 -23.68 3.07
N ARG A 81 26.37 -23.79 1.84
CA ARG A 81 26.50 -25.01 1.01
C ARG A 81 27.94 -25.28 0.57
N THR A 82 28.74 -24.24 0.38
CA THR A 82 30.18 -24.33 0.07
C THR A 82 31.05 -24.40 1.33
N GLN A 83 30.44 -24.46 2.52
CA GLN A 83 31.12 -24.49 3.82
C GLN A 83 32.09 -23.31 4.03
N GLN A 84 31.78 -22.16 3.43
CA GLN A 84 32.56 -20.95 3.57
C GLN A 84 32.45 -20.42 5.01
N ASN A 85 33.59 -20.24 5.66
CA ASN A 85 33.68 -19.66 7.00
C ASN A 85 34.79 -18.59 7.03
N PRO A 86 34.57 -17.42 7.65
CA PRO A 86 33.32 -16.98 8.29
C PRO A 86 32.21 -16.72 7.26
N MET A 87 30.96 -16.77 7.74
CA MET A 87 29.78 -16.49 6.92
C MET A 87 29.76 -15.03 6.43
N PRO A 88 29.24 -14.77 5.22
CA PRO A 88 29.11 -13.41 4.71
C PRO A 88 28.23 -12.54 5.62
N ALA A 89 28.82 -11.48 6.18
CA ALA A 89 28.13 -10.49 7.01
C ALA A 89 27.40 -9.44 6.16
N ASP A 90 26.71 -9.87 5.10
CA ASP A 90 25.97 -8.96 4.24
C ASP A 90 24.95 -8.17 5.08
N PRO A 91 24.97 -6.84 5.03
CA PRO A 91 24.05 -6.04 5.82
C PRO A 91 22.63 -6.32 5.37
N VAL A 92 21.73 -6.54 6.34
CA VAL A 92 20.30 -6.56 6.07
C VAL A 92 19.94 -5.17 5.52
N PRO A 93 19.24 -5.08 4.37
CA PRO A 93 18.89 -3.78 3.80
C PRO A 93 18.14 -2.92 4.80
N ASP A 94 18.50 -1.64 4.95
CA ASP A 94 17.85 -0.72 5.91
C ASP A 94 16.32 -0.66 5.70
N GLU A 95 15.88 -0.81 4.45
CA GLU A 95 14.48 -0.82 4.06
C GLU A 95 13.67 -2.00 4.64
N MET A 96 14.34 -3.03 5.16
CA MET A 96 13.69 -4.17 5.83
C MET A 96 13.08 -3.77 7.16
N ARG A 97 13.67 -2.82 7.90
CA ARG A 97 13.10 -2.31 9.16
C ARG A 97 11.78 -1.59 8.92
N ASP A 98 11.75 -0.75 7.89
CA ASP A 98 10.53 -0.07 7.48
C ASP A 98 9.46 -1.09 7.05
N LEU A 99 9.88 -2.11 6.29
CA LEU A 99 8.98 -3.17 5.86
C LEU A 99 8.42 -3.98 7.02
N GLU A 100 9.25 -4.36 7.99
CA GLU A 100 8.82 -5.09 9.19
C GLU A 100 7.72 -4.33 9.94
N HIS A 101 7.90 -3.01 10.12
CA HIS A 101 6.91 -2.15 10.76
C HIS A 101 5.63 -2.02 9.92
N GLU A 102 5.75 -1.98 8.59
CA GLU A 102 4.63 -1.81 7.66
C GLU A 102 3.97 -3.15 7.23
N CYS A 103 4.46 -4.32 7.65
CA CYS A 103 3.94 -5.63 7.25
C CYS A 103 2.42 -5.76 7.47
N HIS A 104 1.92 -5.25 8.60
CA HIS A 104 0.50 -5.28 8.94
C HIS A 104 -0.39 -4.50 7.95
N LEU A 105 0.19 -3.59 7.18
CA LEU A 105 -0.49 -2.79 6.16
C LEU A 105 -0.50 -3.45 4.79
N ILE A 106 0.01 -4.69 4.69
CA ILE A 106 0.11 -5.48 3.46
C ILE A 106 -0.63 -6.82 3.67
N PRO A 107 -1.96 -6.87 3.49
CA PRO A 107 -2.78 -7.99 3.97
C PRO A 107 -2.40 -9.37 3.43
N GLN A 108 -2.02 -9.46 2.15
CA GLN A 108 -1.75 -10.74 1.49
C GLN A 108 -0.28 -11.17 1.51
N ALA A 109 0.65 -10.25 1.82
CA ALA A 109 2.09 -10.54 1.74
C ALA A 109 2.83 -10.26 3.06
N GLY A 110 2.25 -9.43 3.93
CA GLY A 110 2.88 -9.02 5.19
C GLY A 110 3.16 -10.17 6.14
N GLY A 111 2.27 -11.16 6.20
CA GLY A 111 2.50 -12.38 6.98
C GLY A 111 3.70 -13.18 6.48
N ASP A 112 3.83 -13.36 5.16
CA ASP A 112 4.99 -14.04 4.57
C ASP A 112 6.28 -13.21 4.72
N CYS A 113 6.19 -11.88 4.64
CA CYS A 113 7.33 -10.99 4.90
C CYS A 113 7.86 -11.17 6.32
N LEU A 114 6.97 -11.09 7.32
CA LEU A 114 7.34 -11.25 8.72
C LEU A 114 7.89 -12.66 8.99
N THR A 115 7.26 -13.69 8.43
CA THR A 115 7.72 -15.07 8.57
C THR A 115 9.12 -15.27 7.97
N ALA A 116 9.40 -14.66 6.81
CA ALA A 116 10.73 -14.71 6.20
C ALA A 116 11.80 -14.03 7.06
N ILE A 117 11.47 -12.87 7.65
CA ILE A 117 12.36 -12.14 8.57
C ILE A 117 12.69 -13.02 9.79
N ASN A 118 11.66 -13.59 10.42
CA ASN A 118 11.86 -14.44 11.60
C ASN A 118 12.74 -15.66 11.31
N PHE A 119 12.51 -16.38 10.20
CA PHE A 119 13.36 -17.52 9.85
C PHE A 119 14.81 -17.12 9.57
N TYR A 120 15.04 -15.94 9.01
CA TYR A 120 16.39 -15.43 8.81
C TYR A 120 17.05 -15.06 10.14
N GLU A 121 16.31 -14.45 11.07
CA GLU A 121 16.80 -14.16 12.43
C GLU A 121 17.14 -15.44 13.19
N ASP A 122 16.24 -16.44 13.17
CA ASP A 122 16.49 -17.78 13.73
C ASP A 122 17.76 -18.42 13.14
N ALA A 123 18.00 -18.24 11.83
CA ALA A 123 19.22 -18.74 11.20
C ALA A 123 20.46 -18.01 11.73
N ARG A 124 20.39 -16.69 11.93
CA ARG A 124 21.49 -15.90 12.46
C ARG A 124 21.84 -16.25 13.91
N GLU A 125 20.87 -16.67 14.71
CA GLU A 125 21.10 -17.12 16.09
C GLU A 125 21.98 -18.39 16.15
N LEU A 126 22.04 -19.18 15.08
CA LEU A 126 22.90 -20.35 14.97
C LEU A 126 24.38 -20.02 14.70
N LEU A 127 24.69 -18.75 14.42
CA LEU A 127 26.06 -18.29 14.17
C LEU A 127 26.74 -17.91 15.49
N GLU A 128 27.93 -18.47 15.74
CA GLU A 128 28.79 -18.02 16.83
C GLU A 128 29.63 -16.85 16.35
N GLY A 129 29.11 -15.63 16.58
CA GLY A 129 29.67 -14.38 16.07
C GLY A 129 29.48 -14.23 14.56
N SER A 130 30.32 -14.91 13.77
CA SER A 130 30.19 -14.96 12.31
C SER A 130 30.55 -16.34 11.74
N PHE A 131 30.75 -17.34 12.60
CA PHE A 131 31.11 -18.69 12.20
C PHE A 131 29.89 -19.59 12.28
N LEU A 132 29.71 -20.39 11.23
CA LEU A 132 28.73 -21.46 11.20
C LEU A 132 29.40 -22.76 11.64
N LEU A 133 28.98 -23.29 12.80
CA LEU A 133 29.45 -24.58 13.29
C LEU A 133 28.90 -25.70 12.40
N THR A 134 29.74 -26.71 12.14
CA THR A 134 29.39 -27.82 11.23
C THR A 134 28.08 -28.51 11.63
N GLU A 135 27.83 -28.67 12.93
CA GLU A 135 26.60 -29.28 13.49
C GLU A 135 25.32 -28.46 13.23
N ASN A 136 25.46 -27.15 13.05
CA ASN A 136 24.33 -26.25 12.79
C ASN A 136 24.08 -26.04 11.29
N THR A 137 24.97 -26.51 10.41
CA THR A 137 24.92 -26.27 8.96
C THR A 137 23.58 -26.65 8.34
N ASP A 138 23.10 -27.86 8.60
CA ASP A 138 21.86 -28.36 8.00
C ASP A 138 20.65 -27.55 8.46
N ARG A 139 20.60 -27.20 9.75
CA ARG A 139 19.52 -26.40 10.32
C ARG A 139 19.55 -24.96 9.79
N PHE A 140 20.75 -24.38 9.66
CA PHE A 140 20.96 -23.06 9.09
C PHE A 140 20.47 -22.98 7.64
N ILE A 141 20.86 -23.95 6.81
CA ILE A 141 20.41 -24.05 5.42
C ILE A 141 18.89 -24.18 5.36
N GLN A 142 18.30 -25.07 6.17
CA GLN A 142 16.85 -25.28 6.20
C GLN A 142 16.08 -23.99 6.55
N LEU A 143 16.53 -23.23 7.55
CA LEU A 143 15.90 -21.97 7.94
C LEU A 143 15.98 -20.93 6.82
N LEU A 144 17.14 -20.81 6.15
CA LEU A 144 17.30 -19.91 5.01
C LEU A 144 16.46 -20.33 3.80
N GLU A 145 16.28 -21.63 3.55
CA GLU A 145 15.38 -22.13 2.50
C GLU A 145 13.92 -21.82 2.81
N TYR A 146 13.49 -21.94 4.08
CA TYR A 146 12.16 -21.52 4.49
C TYR A 146 11.95 -20.01 4.35
N ALA A 147 12.97 -19.21 4.68
CA ALA A 147 12.94 -17.78 4.44
C ALA A 147 12.82 -17.46 2.94
N ASP A 148 13.63 -18.05 2.06
CA ASP A 148 13.54 -17.83 0.59
C ASP A 148 12.16 -18.22 0.03
N SER A 149 11.60 -19.33 0.49
CA SER A 149 10.26 -19.77 0.08
C SER A 149 9.18 -18.74 0.43
N ARG A 150 9.24 -18.17 1.64
CA ARG A 150 8.31 -17.11 2.07
C ARG A 150 8.51 -15.82 1.31
N ILE A 151 9.76 -15.45 1.03
CA ILE A 151 10.08 -14.31 0.16
C ILE A 151 9.47 -14.50 -1.23
N GLU A 152 9.57 -15.68 -1.82
CA GLU A 152 9.00 -15.95 -3.14
C GLU A 152 7.49 -15.75 -3.16
N ILE A 153 6.79 -16.24 -2.13
CA ILE A 153 5.34 -16.04 -1.98
C ILE A 153 5.01 -14.54 -1.85
N ALA A 154 5.72 -13.82 -0.97
CA ALA A 154 5.51 -12.38 -0.79
C ALA A 154 5.74 -11.59 -2.09
N LEU A 155 6.81 -11.89 -2.82
CA LEU A 155 7.11 -11.26 -4.12
C LEU A 155 6.02 -11.52 -5.15
N LYS A 156 5.44 -12.72 -5.21
CA LYS A 156 4.30 -13.01 -6.10
C LYS A 156 3.09 -12.11 -5.78
N HIS A 157 2.79 -11.92 -4.50
CA HIS A 157 1.71 -11.02 -4.09
C HIS A 157 2.00 -9.55 -4.43
N PHE A 158 3.25 -9.11 -4.27
CA PHE A 158 3.66 -7.77 -4.68
C PHE A 158 3.52 -7.53 -6.17
N HIS A 159 4.03 -8.45 -7.00
CA HIS A 159 3.90 -8.34 -8.46
C HIS A 159 2.44 -8.31 -8.88
N LYS A 160 1.61 -9.23 -8.36
CA LYS A 160 0.17 -9.26 -8.66
C LYS A 160 -0.52 -7.93 -8.32
N TYR A 161 -0.22 -7.35 -7.15
CA TYR A 161 -0.78 -6.06 -6.76
C TYR A 161 -0.31 -4.93 -7.69
N LEU A 162 1.00 -4.84 -7.95
CA LEU A 162 1.59 -3.78 -8.76
C LEU A 162 1.15 -3.84 -10.22
N ASP A 163 0.95 -5.04 -10.78
CA ASP A 163 0.41 -5.24 -12.12
C ASP A 163 -1.06 -4.79 -12.19
N THR A 164 -1.86 -5.13 -11.17
CA THR A 164 -3.25 -4.66 -11.09
C THR A 164 -3.32 -3.13 -10.93
N ALA A 165 -2.39 -2.54 -10.19
CA ALA A 165 -2.37 -1.10 -9.93
C ALA A 165 -1.95 -0.25 -11.13
N ARG A 166 -1.25 -0.84 -12.12
CA ARG A 166 -0.85 -0.21 -13.39
C ARG A 166 -1.98 -0.09 -14.41
N HIS A 167 -3.02 -0.90 -14.27
CA HIS A 167 -4.23 -0.89 -15.09
C HIS A 167 -5.38 -0.15 -14.39
#